data_AF-A0A5P5ZPL7-F1
#
_entry.id   AF-A0A5P5ZPL7-F1
#
_cell.length_a   1.000
_cell.length_b   1.000
_cell.length_c   1.000
_cell.angle_alpha   90.00
_cell.angle_beta   90.00
_cell.angle_gamma   90.00
#
_symmetry.space_group_name_H-M   'P 1'
#
loop_
_entity.id
_entity.type
_entity.pdbx_description
1 polymer ?
#
loop_
_entity_poly.entity_id
_entity_poly.type
_entity_poly.pdbx_seq_one_letter_code
_entity_poly.pdbx_strand_id
1 'polypeptide(L)'
;MAYQLNDVLRKIYNQKIIKSVAILKLAHWFKDVEEFGNKAFSTVVRTIRTHSNNILNDFTNRTTNASAQSFNAKIKNFRIQLGGVK
;
A
#
# COMPACT_ATOMS: atom_id res chain seq x y z
N MET A 1 14.02 -1.14 -8.29
CA MET A 1 12.81 -0.30 -8.35
C MET A 1 11.55 -0.99 -7.82
N ALA A 2 10.95 -2.00 -8.48
CA ALA A 2 9.69 -2.61 -8.01
C ALA A 2 9.76 -3.17 -6.57
N TYR A 3 10.89 -3.78 -6.18
CA TYR A 3 11.11 -4.29 -4.81
C TYR A 3 11.18 -3.15 -3.77
N GLN A 4 11.82 -2.02 -4.12
CA GLN A 4 11.95 -0.86 -3.23
C GLN A 4 10.61 -0.19 -2.98
N LEU A 5 9.79 -0.02 -4.03
CA LEU A 5 8.43 0.50 -3.89
C LEU A 5 7.60 -0.39 -2.94
N ASN A 6 7.75 -1.70 -3.04
CA ASN A 6 7.04 -2.63 -2.16
C ASN A 6 7.51 -2.55 -0.69
N ASP A 7 8.83 -2.38 -0.47
CA ASP A 7 9.39 -2.24 0.87
C ASP A 7 8.98 -0.91 1.54
N VAL A 8 8.92 0.18 0.78
CA VAL A 8 8.40 1.48 1.24
C VAL A 8 6.94 1.35 1.66
N LEU A 9 6.11 0.71 0.84
CA LEU A 9 4.69 0.47 1.15
C LEU A 9 4.55 -0.33 2.45
N ARG A 10 5.29 -1.44 2.59
CA ARG A 10 5.32 -2.24 3.83
C ARG A 10 5.72 -1.40 5.05
N LYS A 11 6.74 -0.55 4.93
CA LYS A 11 7.19 0.32 6.03
C LYS A 11 6.09 1.29 6.46
N ILE A 12 5.37 1.88 5.52
CA ILE A 12 4.26 2.81 5.82
C ILE A 12 3.16 2.10 6.63
N TYR A 13 2.79 0.87 6.25
CA TYR A 13 1.73 0.11 6.93
C TYR A 13 2.16 -0.50 8.27
N ASN A 14 3.43 -0.87 8.43
CA ASN A 14 3.93 -1.41 9.70
C ASN A 14 4.33 -0.34 10.71
N GLN A 15 4.51 0.91 10.28
CA GLN A 15 4.82 2.01 11.18
C GLN A 15 3.58 2.43 11.97
N LYS A 16 3.73 2.59 13.30
CA LYS A 16 2.73 3.26 14.14
C LYS A 16 2.82 4.77 13.92
N ILE A 17 2.17 5.25 12.87
CA ILE A 17 2.07 6.67 12.53
C ILE A 17 0.61 7.12 12.53
N ILE A 18 0.38 8.39 12.86
CA ILE A 18 -0.95 8.99 12.82
C ILE A 18 -1.47 9.08 11.37
N LYS A 19 -2.80 9.02 11.21
CA LYS A 19 -3.50 9.05 9.91
C LYS A 19 -2.93 10.10 8.94
N SER A 20 -2.73 11.33 9.39
CA SER A 20 -2.22 12.43 8.53
C SER A 20 -0.82 12.16 7.98
N VAL A 21 0.06 11.55 8.79
CA VAL A 21 1.43 11.19 8.36
C VAL A 21 1.39 10.01 7.40
N ALA A 22 0.49 9.05 7.60
CA ALA A 22 0.29 7.93 6.67
C ALA A 22 -0.20 8.41 5.29
N ILE A 23 -1.13 9.36 5.24
CA ILE A 23 -1.62 9.97 3.98
C ILE A 23 -0.48 10.63 3.21
N LEU A 24 0.33 11.44 3.90
CA LEU A 24 1.49 12.11 3.29
C LEU A 24 2.49 11.10 2.70
N LYS A 25 2.83 10.05 3.44
CA LYS A 25 3.76 9.01 2.94
C LYS A 25 3.18 8.22 1.75
N LEU A 26 1.89 7.93 1.77
CA LEU A 26 1.21 7.29 0.64
C LEU A 26 1.20 8.19 -0.60
N ALA A 27 1.03 9.51 -0.44
CA ALA A 27 1.09 10.46 -1.54
C ALA A 27 2.47 10.49 -2.20
N HIS A 28 3.54 10.49 -1.41
CA HIS A 28 4.91 10.36 -1.94
C HIS A 28 5.10 9.04 -2.70
N TRP A 29 4.65 7.92 -2.11
CA TRP A 29 4.75 6.62 -2.76
C TRP A 29 3.94 6.53 -4.07
N PHE A 30 2.77 7.19 -4.14
CA PHE A 30 1.99 7.28 -5.38
C PHE A 30 2.75 8.00 -6.48
N LYS A 31 3.43 9.11 -6.14
CA LYS A 31 4.27 9.83 -7.09
C LYS A 31 5.39 8.94 -7.63
N ASP A 32 6.10 8.22 -6.75
CA ASP A 32 7.17 7.29 -7.15
C ASP A 32 6.65 6.15 -8.06
N VAL A 33 5.42 5.67 -7.81
CA VAL A 33 4.76 4.66 -8.64
C VAL A 33 4.36 5.21 -10.01
N GLU A 34 3.83 6.43 -10.07
CA GLU A 34 3.46 7.09 -11.32
C GLU A 34 4.70 7.35 -12.18
N GLU A 35 5.81 7.78 -11.57
CA GLU A 35 7.12 7.93 -12.25
C GLU A 35 7.71 6.58 -12.71
N PHE A 36 7.44 5.48 -12.00
CA PHE A 36 7.86 4.15 -12.41
C PHE A 36 7.07 3.57 -13.60
N GLY A 37 5.90 4.13 -13.95
CA GLY A 37 5.17 3.83 -15.19
C GLY A 37 4.61 2.40 -15.31
N ASN A 38 4.54 1.63 -14.22
CA ASN A 38 4.16 0.22 -14.26
C ASN A 38 2.66 -0.01 -13.96
N LYS A 39 1.92 -0.57 -14.94
CA LYS A 39 0.47 -0.88 -14.84
C LYS A 39 0.09 -1.69 -13.59
N ALA A 40 0.96 -2.60 -13.16
CA ALA A 40 0.72 -3.44 -11.99
C ALA A 40 0.60 -2.57 -10.72
N PHE A 41 1.48 -1.58 -10.58
CA PHE A 41 1.42 -0.64 -9.46
C PHE A 41 0.27 0.36 -9.59
N SER A 42 -0.12 0.80 -10.79
CA SER A 42 -1.31 1.64 -10.99
C SER A 42 -2.59 0.99 -10.45
N THR A 43 -2.69 -0.35 -10.57
CA THR A 43 -3.80 -1.12 -10.01
C THR A 43 -3.81 -1.11 -8.48
N VAL A 44 -2.62 -1.17 -7.87
CA VAL A 44 -2.45 -1.05 -6.41
C VAL A 44 -2.81 0.35 -5.95
N VAL A 45 -2.36 1.40 -6.63
CA VAL A 45 -2.73 2.81 -6.34
C VAL A 45 -4.24 3.00 -6.37
N ARG A 46 -4.91 2.51 -7.42
CA ARG A 46 -6.37 2.59 -7.55
C ARG A 46 -7.06 1.89 -6.38
N THR A 47 -6.59 0.70 -6.00
CA THR A 47 -7.13 -0.06 -4.86
C THR A 47 -6.95 0.71 -3.54
N ILE A 48 -5.76 1.27 -3.29
CA ILE A 48 -5.49 2.06 -2.07
C ILE A 48 -6.38 3.30 -2.05
N ARG A 49 -6.55 4.01 -3.18
CA ARG A 49 -7.44 5.18 -3.27
C ARG A 49 -8.89 4.80 -2.96
N THR A 50 -9.41 3.73 -3.56
CA THR A 50 -10.79 3.24 -3.32
C THR A 50 -11.02 2.83 -1.86
N HIS A 51 -10.06 2.17 -1.23
CA HIS A 51 -10.18 1.68 0.15
C HIS A 51 -9.49 2.58 1.18
N SER A 52 -9.06 3.78 0.77
CA SER A 52 -8.24 4.69 1.59
C SER A 52 -8.96 5.00 2.90
N ASN A 53 -10.26 5.27 2.88
CA ASN A 53 -11.00 5.58 4.10
C ASN A 53 -10.97 4.43 5.12
N ASN A 54 -11.10 3.18 4.66
CA ASN A 54 -11.01 2.01 5.52
C ASN A 54 -9.58 1.77 6.01
N ILE A 55 -8.58 1.87 5.14
CA ILE A 55 -7.16 1.76 5.48
C ILE A 55 -6.78 2.81 6.53
N LEU A 56 -7.22 4.05 6.34
CA LEU A 56 -6.94 5.17 7.23
C LEU A 56 -7.65 5.02 8.59
N ASN A 57 -8.76 4.29 8.63
CA ASN A 57 -9.41 3.92 9.88
C ASN A 57 -8.56 2.92 10.70
N ASP A 58 -7.73 2.08 10.06
CA ASP A 58 -6.78 1.17 10.73
C ASP A 58 -5.71 1.93 11.54
N PHE A 59 -5.26 3.07 11.00
CA PHE A 59 -4.27 3.92 11.65
C PHE A 59 -4.85 4.67 12.86
N THR A 60 -6.17 4.87 12.92
CA THR A 60 -6.86 5.56 14.03
C THR A 60 -7.40 4.60 15.07
N ASN A 61 -8.01 3.48 14.64
CA ASN A 61 -8.61 2.47 15.50
C ASN A 61 -8.07 1.10 15.10
N ARG A 62 -7.13 0.55 15.88
CA ARG A 62 -6.51 -0.77 15.70
C ARG A 62 -7.48 -1.96 15.90
N THR A 63 -8.78 -1.74 15.85
CA THR A 63 -9.82 -2.74 16.09
C THR A 63 -10.25 -3.35 14.77
N THR A 64 -9.63 -4.49 14.46
CA THR A 64 -10.13 -5.53 13.54
C THR A 64 -10.58 -5.02 12.17
N ASN A 65 -9.65 -4.48 11.41
CA ASN A 65 -9.95 -3.96 10.09
C ASN A 65 -9.80 -5.03 9.01
N ALA A 66 -10.90 -5.71 8.72
CA ALA A 66 -10.98 -6.68 7.62
C ALA A 66 -10.46 -6.11 6.29
N SER A 67 -10.57 -4.79 6.06
CA SER A 67 -10.01 -4.15 4.87
C SER A 67 -8.48 -4.04 4.91
N ALA A 68 -7.86 -3.83 6.07
CA ALA A 68 -6.41 -3.89 6.21
C ALA A 68 -5.88 -5.32 5.98
N GLN A 69 -6.60 -6.34 6.45
CA GLN A 69 -6.27 -7.74 6.14
C GLN A 69 -6.44 -8.07 4.65
N SER A 70 -7.55 -7.68 4.04
CA SER A 70 -7.80 -7.90 2.61
C SER A 70 -6.77 -7.17 1.75
N PHE A 71 -6.35 -5.99 2.19
CA PHE A 71 -5.29 -5.22 1.55
C PHE A 71 -3.90 -5.87 1.72
N ASN A 72 -3.54 -6.32 2.92
CA ASN A 72 -2.31 -7.07 3.16
C ASN A 72 -2.26 -8.37 2.35
N ALA A 73 -3.40 -9.06 2.20
CA ALA A 73 -3.53 -10.23 1.34
C ALA A 73 -3.31 -9.86 -0.14
N LYS A 74 -3.84 -8.73 -0.61
CA LYS A 74 -3.58 -8.21 -1.97
C LYS A 74 -2.13 -7.82 -2.19
N ILE A 75 -1.46 -7.16 -1.24
CA ILE A 75 -0.01 -6.88 -1.32
C ILE A 75 0.79 -8.17 -1.36
N LYS A 76 0.42 -9.17 -0.54
CA LYS A 76 1.07 -10.48 -0.54
C LYS A 76 0.92 -11.17 -1.89
N ASN A 77 -0.28 -11.15 -2.46
CA ASN A 77 -0.53 -11.71 -3.80
C ASN A 77 0.25 -10.97 -4.89
N PHE A 78 0.32 -9.64 -4.81
CA PHE A 78 1.09 -8.81 -5.70
C PHE A 78 2.60 -9.13 -5.64
N ARG A 79 3.14 -9.40 -4.44
CA ARG A 79 4.53 -9.86 -4.27
C ARG A 79 4.78 -11.21 -4.93
N ILE A 80 3.84 -12.14 -4.82
CA ILE A 80 3.96 -13.46 -5.46
C ILE A 80 3.98 -13.31 -6.99
N GLN A 81 3.11 -12.46 -7.54
CA GLN A 81 3.08 -12.17 -8.98
C GLN A 81 4.36 -11.47 -9.48
N LEU A 82 4.94 -10.56 -8.69
CA LEU A 82 6.19 -9.88 -9.06
C LEU A 82 7.46 -10.73 -8.82
N GLY A 83 7.45 -11.63 -7.84
CA GLY A 83 8.60 -12.47 -7.47
C GLY A 83 8.58 -13.88 -8.05
N GLY A 84 7.48 -14.27 -8.70
CA GLY A 84 7.29 -15.59 -9.32
C GLY A 84 7.73 -15.66 -10.79
N VAL A 85 8.28 -14.58 -11.35
CA VAL A 85 8.86 -14.59 -12.68
C VAL A 85 10.29 -15.14 -12.57
N LYS A 86 10.43 -16.44 -12.81
CA LYS A 86 11.68 -17.04 -13.31
C LYS A 86 11.65 -17.05 -14.82
#